data_AF-A0A1B6CLT6-F1
#
_entry.id   AF-A0A1B6CLT6-F1
#
_cell.length_a   1.000
_cell.length_b   1.000
_cell.length_c   1.000
_cell.angle_alpha   90.00
_cell.angle_beta   90.00
_cell.angle_gamma   90.00
#
_symmetry.space_group_name_H-M   'P 1'
#
loop_
_entity.id
_entity.type
_entity.pdbx_description
1 polymer ?
#
loop_
_entity_poly.entity_id
_entity_poly.type
_entity_poly.pdbx_seq_one_letter_code
_entity_poly.pdbx_strand_id
1 'polypeptide(L)'
;LNRRSLGLKILALKVASFIGWDLDALESKLPLSIQSLLIMDLLKFTRESLADISTHNSLDFNKEPGEVLFAVSLYHRWVLKSIVNNSLAIKSRPGIMETNVGLIGDNEILNKLEEQVDKSGNIVNNITKLLEKKIDGFSTIPSYDTFVPVTEDGDIEKPKWDLGVKIKNSEFLCLVLMDLSSYLFFREDYEFVKNNAERCKKEIINEQSSKFHDTIRGYLQACQRPLQSSSLNIIDRFHVSVREHYVGILSILMEDNLKREIPIYDRESLELDIAAALSSGVFTATRDLLFQIQTLNAVLKKAIGCLCFYDYSEKLNNSRRSVEIFVWALQPMISDKRPEEKERLRNFVIEVIESSEPSIAQEMAKTDLVLNLLTQHQLVESLSLNLKTVILPAALVDRYNLPDFSMLN
;
A
#
# COMPACT_ATOMS: atom_id res chain seq x y z
N LEU A 1 25.17 14.36 37.15
CA LEU A 1 23.87 14.89 36.67
C LEU A 1 23.30 15.82 37.73
N ASN A 2 22.74 16.97 37.36
CA ASN A 2 21.98 17.80 38.32
C ASN A 2 20.74 17.01 38.79
N ARG A 3 20.40 17.03 40.08
CA ARG A 3 19.24 16.30 40.66
C ARG A 3 17.94 16.55 39.87
N ARG A 4 17.72 17.80 39.44
CA ARG A 4 16.54 18.17 38.64
C ARG A 4 16.52 17.45 37.29
N SER A 5 17.65 17.36 36.59
CA SER A 5 17.70 16.66 35.29
C SER A 5 17.58 15.16 35.46
N LEU A 6 18.13 14.59 36.55
CA LEU A 6 17.95 13.18 36.88
C LEU A 6 16.48 12.83 37.14
N GLY A 7 15.76 13.64 37.92
CA GLY A 7 14.34 13.43 38.19
C GLY A 7 13.49 13.41 36.92
N LEU A 8 13.76 14.31 35.97
CA LEU A 8 13.08 14.34 34.67
C LEU A 8 13.35 13.08 33.84
N LYS A 9 14.59 12.59 33.83
CA LYS A 9 14.96 11.35 33.12
C LYS A 9 14.25 10.13 33.70
N ILE A 10 14.23 10.02 35.03
CA ILE A 10 13.52 8.96 35.73
C ILE A 10 12.02 9.01 35.43
N LEU A 11 11.42 10.21 35.46
CA LEU A 11 10.02 10.39 35.10
C LEU A 11 9.76 9.94 33.65
N ALA A 12 10.62 10.28 32.70
CA ALA A 12 10.49 9.87 31.32
C ALA A 12 10.54 8.32 31.17
N LEU A 13 11.47 7.65 31.86
CA LEU A 13 11.56 6.19 31.89
C LEU A 13 10.33 5.53 32.54
N LYS A 14 9.79 6.13 33.61
CA LYS A 14 8.53 5.68 34.24
C LYS A 14 7.34 5.79 33.28
N VAL A 15 7.23 6.90 32.55
CA VAL A 15 6.18 7.09 31.53
C VAL A 15 6.33 6.10 30.38
N ALA A 16 7.56 5.88 29.89
CA ALA A 16 7.84 4.89 28.86
C ALA A 16 7.48 3.46 29.31
N SER A 17 7.74 3.13 30.57
CA SER A 17 7.35 1.85 31.16
C SER A 17 5.83 1.72 31.32
N PHE A 18 5.14 2.80 31.67
CA PHE A 18 3.67 2.83 31.80
C PHE A 18 2.96 2.55 30.47
N ILE A 19 3.52 3.03 29.35
CA ILE A 19 3.01 2.72 28.00
C ILE A 19 3.52 1.38 27.45
N GLY A 20 4.24 0.60 28.26
CA GLY A 20 4.73 -0.74 27.88
C GLY A 20 5.87 -0.73 26.86
N TRP A 21 6.65 0.35 26.78
CA TRP A 21 7.74 0.51 25.81
C TRP A 21 7.31 0.32 24.34
N ASP A 22 6.07 0.73 24.03
CA ASP A 22 5.52 0.64 22.69
C ASP A 22 6.22 1.63 21.74
N LEU A 23 7.03 1.10 20.82
CA LEU A 23 7.79 1.90 19.85
C LEU A 23 6.86 2.67 18.89
N ASP A 24 5.71 2.12 18.51
CA ASP A 24 4.75 2.82 17.65
C ASP A 24 4.19 4.06 18.37
N ALA A 25 3.91 3.92 19.67
CA ALA A 25 3.44 5.03 20.49
C ALA A 25 4.52 6.11 20.71
N LEU A 26 5.78 5.71 20.88
CA LEU A 26 6.91 6.63 21.03
C LEU A 26 7.18 7.40 19.72
N GLU A 27 7.21 6.71 18.60
CA GLU A 27 7.52 7.30 17.29
C GLU A 27 6.42 8.23 16.78
N SER A 28 5.15 7.90 17.03
CA SER A 28 4.02 8.73 16.61
C SER A 28 3.86 10.01 17.45
N LYS A 29 4.38 10.04 18.68
CA LYS A 29 4.13 11.12 19.65
C LYS A 29 5.34 11.96 20.02
N LEU A 30 6.56 11.48 19.77
CA LEU A 30 7.79 12.15 20.20
C LEU A 30 8.70 12.46 18.99
N PRO A 31 9.40 13.61 18.98
CA PRO A 31 10.48 13.87 18.02
C PRO A 31 11.62 12.85 18.17
N LEU A 32 12.35 12.58 17.08
CA LEU A 32 13.40 11.56 17.06
C LEU A 32 14.51 11.83 18.08
N SER A 33 14.91 13.10 18.25
CA SER A 33 15.83 13.54 19.30
C SER A 33 15.38 13.18 20.72
N ILE A 34 14.09 13.28 21.04
CA ILE A 34 13.56 12.90 22.35
C ILE A 34 13.51 11.38 22.51
N GLN A 35 13.17 10.64 21.45
CA GLN A 35 13.23 9.18 21.45
C GLN A 35 14.66 8.70 21.74
N SER A 36 15.64 9.26 21.03
CA SER A 36 17.06 8.96 21.22
C SER A 36 17.51 9.22 22.66
N LEU A 37 17.18 10.39 23.22
CA LEU A 37 17.51 10.72 24.61
C LEU A 37 16.93 9.71 25.61
N LEU A 38 15.66 9.35 25.45
CA LEU A 38 14.96 8.41 26.33
C LEU A 38 15.61 7.01 26.30
N ILE A 39 15.90 6.50 25.11
CA ILE A 39 16.47 5.15 24.93
C ILE A 39 17.93 5.12 25.39
N MET A 40 18.72 6.16 25.10
CA MET A 40 20.09 6.28 25.60
C MET A 40 20.13 6.39 27.13
N ASP A 41 19.15 7.05 27.74
CA ASP A 41 19.00 7.07 29.19
C ASP A 41 18.67 5.69 29.73
N LEU A 42 17.76 4.92 29.12
CA LEU A 42 17.49 3.53 29.52
C LEU A 42 18.79 2.69 29.50
N LEU A 43 19.58 2.76 28.44
CA LEU A 43 20.86 2.05 28.34
C LEU A 43 21.80 2.44 29.50
N LYS A 44 21.97 3.74 29.77
CA LYS A 44 22.79 4.24 30.88
C LYS A 44 22.33 3.76 32.24
N PHE A 45 21.02 3.79 32.50
CA PHE A 45 20.45 3.34 33.78
C PHE A 45 20.58 1.83 33.95
N THR A 46 20.54 1.06 32.86
CA THR A 46 20.74 -0.39 32.85
C THR A 46 22.20 -0.73 33.18
N ARG A 47 23.13 -0.15 32.43
CA ARG A 47 24.58 -0.28 32.67
C ARG A 47 25.30 0.82 31.91
N GLU A 48 26.12 1.60 32.61
CA GLU A 48 26.76 2.80 32.03
C GLU A 48 27.55 2.51 30.75
N SER A 49 28.21 1.34 30.66
CA SER A 49 28.96 0.94 29.46
C SER A 49 28.10 0.75 28.21
N LEU A 50 26.79 0.47 28.36
CA LEU A 50 25.86 0.33 27.23
C LEU A 50 25.54 1.68 26.56
N ALA A 51 25.91 2.80 27.17
CA ALA A 51 25.82 4.09 26.50
C ALA A 51 26.78 4.19 25.30
N ASP A 52 27.84 3.37 25.29
CA ASP A 52 28.70 3.20 24.13
C ASP A 52 28.20 2.01 23.29
N ILE A 53 27.49 2.35 22.21
CA ILE A 53 26.85 1.40 21.29
C ILE A 53 27.87 0.44 20.67
N SER A 54 29.15 0.83 20.56
CA SER A 54 30.18 -0.05 20.01
C SER A 54 30.37 -1.32 20.85
N THR A 55 30.11 -1.24 22.16
CA THR A 55 30.22 -2.36 23.10
C THR A 55 29.16 -3.44 22.89
N HIS A 56 28.05 -3.13 22.21
CA HIS A 56 26.96 -4.09 22.04
C HIS A 56 27.35 -5.30 21.19
N ASN A 57 28.32 -5.13 20.28
CA ASN A 57 28.80 -6.19 19.40
C ASN A 57 29.60 -7.28 20.15
N SER A 58 30.17 -6.96 21.30
CA SER A 58 30.98 -7.89 22.10
C SER A 58 30.22 -8.54 23.24
N LEU A 59 28.92 -8.24 23.39
CA LEU A 59 28.09 -8.81 24.45
C LEU A 59 27.79 -10.29 24.18
N ASP A 60 28.01 -11.12 25.20
CA ASP A 60 27.50 -12.50 25.23
C ASP A 60 26.10 -12.51 25.86
N PHE A 61 25.08 -12.30 25.03
CA PHE A 61 23.68 -12.25 25.46
C PHE A 61 23.21 -13.52 26.23
N ASN A 62 23.93 -14.65 26.16
CA ASN A 62 23.57 -15.82 26.95
C ASN A 62 23.77 -15.62 28.46
N LYS A 63 24.73 -14.77 28.83
CA LYS A 63 25.17 -14.51 30.22
C LYS A 63 24.64 -13.19 30.77
N GLU A 64 24.13 -12.32 29.90
CA GLU A 64 23.58 -11.04 30.29
C GLU A 64 22.22 -11.20 30.99
N PRO A 65 21.90 -10.33 31.96
CA PRO A 65 20.60 -10.35 32.64
C PRO A 65 19.49 -9.81 31.73
N GLY A 66 18.24 -10.07 32.13
CA GLY A 66 17.05 -9.77 31.32
C GLY A 66 16.90 -8.29 30.97
N GLU A 67 17.24 -7.39 31.90
CA GLU A 67 17.20 -5.94 31.71
C GLU A 67 18.20 -5.45 30.65
N VAL A 68 19.39 -6.06 30.58
CA VAL A 68 20.39 -5.75 29.54
C VAL A 68 19.89 -6.24 28.18
N LEU A 69 19.37 -7.47 28.13
CA LEU A 69 18.79 -8.02 26.90
C LEU A 69 17.66 -7.13 26.38
N PHE A 70 16.77 -6.68 27.26
CA PHE A 70 15.66 -5.80 26.92
C PHE A 70 16.15 -4.43 26.41
N ALA A 71 17.01 -3.74 27.17
CA ALA A 71 17.45 -2.39 26.83
C ALA A 71 18.22 -2.35 25.50
N VAL A 72 19.11 -3.32 25.27
CA VAL A 72 19.87 -3.44 24.01
C VAL A 72 18.94 -3.82 22.86
N SER A 73 18.00 -4.75 23.07
CA SER A 73 16.99 -5.11 22.06
C SER A 73 16.15 -3.89 21.66
N LEU A 74 15.66 -3.11 22.64
CA LEU A 74 14.84 -1.94 22.39
C LEU A 74 15.58 -0.90 21.55
N TYR A 75 16.84 -0.60 21.88
CA TYR A 75 17.66 0.33 21.11
C TYR A 75 17.81 -0.12 19.65
N HIS A 76 18.21 -1.37 19.40
CA HIS A 76 18.44 -1.80 18.02
C HIS A 76 17.14 -1.97 17.23
N ARG A 77 16.03 -2.36 17.87
CA ARG A 77 14.70 -2.34 17.22
C ARG A 77 14.27 -0.94 16.84
N TRP A 78 14.48 0.04 17.74
CA TRP A 78 14.20 1.44 17.47
C TRP A 78 15.05 2.00 16.32
N VAL A 79 16.34 1.66 16.24
CA VAL A 79 17.21 2.03 15.10
C VAL A 79 16.58 1.54 13.79
N LEU A 80 16.26 0.25 13.70
CA LEU A 80 15.68 -0.33 12.48
C LEU A 80 14.36 0.35 12.09
N LYS A 81 13.48 0.58 13.06
CA LYS A 81 12.16 1.15 12.85
C LYS A 81 12.22 2.64 12.47
N SER A 82 13.11 3.40 13.09
CA SER A 82 13.35 4.82 12.78
C SER A 82 13.78 5.02 11.32
N ILE A 83 14.66 4.16 10.80
CA ILE A 83 15.11 4.23 9.40
C ILE A 83 13.96 3.97 8.41
N VAL A 84 13.13 2.96 8.70
CA VAL A 84 11.95 2.65 7.87
C VAL A 84 10.97 3.81 7.89
N ASN A 85 10.61 4.31 9.07
CA ASN A 85 9.62 5.37 9.21
C ASN A 85 10.08 6.68 8.58
N ASN A 86 11.36 7.05 8.73
CA ASN A 86 11.90 8.23 8.07
C ASN A 86 11.76 8.12 6.54
N SER A 87 12.11 6.96 5.99
CA SER A 87 12.01 6.68 4.55
C SER A 87 10.57 6.72 4.03
N LEU A 88 9.60 6.27 4.82
CA LEU A 88 8.17 6.33 4.49
C LEU A 88 7.60 7.75 4.63
N ALA A 89 8.03 8.51 5.65
CA ALA A 89 7.58 9.88 5.88
C ALA A 89 8.02 10.82 4.75
N ILE A 90 9.25 10.68 4.23
CA ILE A 90 9.75 11.44 3.07
C ILE A 90 8.84 11.26 1.84
N LYS A 91 8.33 10.04 1.61
CA LYS A 91 7.43 9.75 0.47
C LYS A 91 6.05 10.42 0.59
N SER A 92 5.64 10.82 1.79
CA SER A 92 4.32 11.40 2.07
C SER A 92 4.27 12.93 2.04
N ARG A 93 5.42 13.63 1.86
CA ARG A 93 5.48 15.09 1.81
C ARG A 93 6.32 15.60 0.61
N PRO A 94 5.83 15.49 -0.64
CA PRO A 94 6.46 16.19 -1.74
C PRO A 94 6.19 17.70 -1.59
N GLY A 95 7.21 18.52 -1.28
CA GLY A 95 7.17 19.96 -1.54
C GLY A 95 7.07 20.93 -0.36
N ILE A 96 7.30 20.54 0.90
CA ILE A 96 7.40 21.52 2.01
C ILE A 96 8.88 21.76 2.35
N MET A 97 9.34 22.98 2.10
CA MET A 97 10.69 23.45 2.44
C MET A 97 11.07 23.18 3.90
N GLU A 98 12.28 22.68 4.09
CA GLU A 98 12.93 22.26 5.35
C GLU A 98 13.28 23.45 6.27
N THR A 99 12.30 24.16 6.82
CA THR A 99 12.56 25.36 7.65
C THR A 99 12.32 25.19 9.15
N ASN A 100 12.07 23.97 9.64
CA ASN A 100 11.97 23.73 11.09
C ASN A 100 13.34 23.44 11.71
N VAL A 101 13.79 24.33 12.61
CA VAL A 101 15.05 24.25 13.38
C VAL A 101 15.19 22.93 14.19
N GLY A 102 14.08 22.21 14.43
CA GLY A 102 14.09 20.86 15.02
C GLY A 102 14.59 19.74 14.09
N LEU A 103 14.60 19.95 12.76
CA LEU A 103 15.00 18.95 11.77
C LEU A 103 16.53 18.79 11.65
N ILE A 104 17.31 19.82 12.01
CA ILE A 104 18.78 19.77 11.87
C ILE A 104 19.39 18.75 12.84
N GLY A 105 18.88 18.70 14.08
CA GLY A 105 19.32 17.72 15.08
C GLY A 105 18.84 16.30 14.77
N ASP A 106 17.65 16.17 14.20
CA ASP A 106 17.12 14.86 13.80
C ASP A 106 17.90 14.29 12.59
N ASN A 107 18.39 15.12 11.66
CA ASN A 107 19.23 14.68 10.53
C ASN A 107 20.59 14.12 10.98
N GLU A 108 21.26 14.75 11.96
CA GLU A 108 22.54 14.22 12.48
C GLU A 108 22.33 12.88 13.22
N ILE A 109 21.21 12.75 13.95
CA ILE A 109 20.83 11.50 14.59
C ILE A 109 20.54 10.43 13.53
N LEU A 110 19.75 10.74 12.50
CA LEU A 110 19.45 9.82 11.42
C LEU A 110 20.71 9.29 10.73
N ASN A 111 21.68 10.16 10.40
CA ASN A 111 22.95 9.74 9.81
C ASN A 111 23.68 8.72 10.71
N LYS A 112 23.70 8.96 12.03
CA LYS A 112 24.29 8.01 13.00
C LYS A 112 23.51 6.69 13.05
N LEU A 113 22.18 6.73 12.93
CA LEU A 113 21.35 5.52 12.89
C LEU A 113 21.60 4.72 11.61
N GLU A 114 21.74 5.39 10.47
CA GLU A 114 22.06 4.78 9.18
C GLU A 114 23.40 4.03 9.23
N GLU A 115 24.43 4.63 9.82
CA GLU A 115 25.74 3.97 10.01
C GLU A 115 25.67 2.72 10.91
N GLN A 116 24.65 2.61 11.78
CA GLN A 116 24.47 1.48 12.71
C GLN A 116 23.42 0.47 12.24
N VAL A 117 22.72 0.71 11.13
CA VAL A 117 21.54 -0.08 10.77
C VAL A 117 21.88 -1.55 10.51
N ASP A 118 22.96 -1.83 9.79
CA ASP A 118 23.39 -3.20 9.48
C ASP A 118 23.83 -3.95 10.75
N LYS A 119 24.56 -3.26 11.63
CA LYS A 119 25.00 -3.81 12.93
C LYS A 119 23.78 -4.10 13.81
N SER A 120 22.81 -3.19 13.83
CA SER A 120 21.56 -3.34 14.56
C SER A 120 20.76 -4.54 14.06
N GLY A 121 20.65 -4.72 12.74
CA GLY A 121 20.04 -5.91 12.15
C GLY A 121 20.70 -7.21 12.60
N ASN A 122 22.04 -7.25 12.62
CA ASN A 122 22.80 -8.41 13.09
C ASN A 122 22.59 -8.68 14.60
N ILE A 123 22.62 -7.65 15.44
CA ILE A 123 22.39 -7.79 16.88
C ILE A 123 20.97 -8.28 17.16
N VAL A 124 19.97 -7.70 16.51
CA VAL A 124 18.56 -8.13 16.62
C VAL A 124 18.42 -9.61 16.20
N ASN A 125 19.07 -10.02 15.10
CA ASN A 125 19.07 -11.42 14.67
C ASN A 125 19.78 -12.37 15.66
N ASN A 126 20.82 -11.90 16.36
CA ASN A 126 21.47 -12.69 17.40
C ASN A 126 20.55 -12.85 18.63
N ILE A 127 19.83 -11.80 18.99
CA ILE A 127 18.84 -11.82 20.07
C ILE A 127 17.68 -12.77 19.73
N THR A 128 17.17 -12.80 18.50
CA THR A 128 16.10 -13.75 18.12
C THR A 128 16.57 -15.19 18.24
N LYS A 129 17.77 -15.53 17.76
CA LYS A 129 18.37 -16.87 17.91
C LYS A 129 18.54 -17.26 19.38
N LEU A 130 18.86 -16.32 20.26
CA LEU A 130 18.95 -16.57 21.70
C LEU A 130 17.58 -16.88 22.30
N LEU A 131 16.57 -16.05 21.98
CA LEU A 131 15.22 -16.20 22.50
C LEU A 131 14.61 -17.53 22.06
N GLU A 132 14.86 -17.98 20.83
CA GLU A 132 14.46 -19.30 20.36
C GLU A 132 15.08 -20.45 21.15
N LYS A 133 16.37 -20.35 21.49
CA LYS A 133 17.03 -21.37 22.32
C LYS A 133 16.48 -21.43 23.73
N LYS A 134 15.89 -20.33 24.21
CA LYS A 134 15.35 -20.17 25.55
C LYS A 134 13.83 -19.93 25.50
N ILE A 135 13.11 -20.54 24.56
CA ILE A 135 11.72 -20.18 24.23
C ILE A 135 10.76 -20.26 25.41
N ASP A 136 10.92 -21.27 26.29
CA ASP A 136 10.10 -21.48 27.49
C ASP A 136 10.50 -20.59 28.68
N GLY A 137 11.54 -19.77 28.51
CA GLY A 137 12.05 -18.86 29.53
C GLY A 137 11.28 -17.56 29.62
N PHE A 138 11.76 -16.68 30.52
CA PHE A 138 11.23 -15.34 30.70
C PHE A 138 12.34 -14.30 30.58
N SER A 139 11.98 -13.15 30.04
CA SER A 139 12.78 -11.93 30.04
C SER A 139 12.16 -10.89 30.97
N THR A 140 12.96 -9.95 31.47
CA THR A 140 12.49 -8.88 32.36
C THR A 140 12.34 -7.59 31.59
N ILE A 141 11.14 -7.03 31.59
CA ILE A 141 10.84 -5.70 31.05
C ILE A 141 10.74 -4.71 32.21
N PRO A 142 11.40 -3.55 32.16
CA PRO A 142 11.30 -2.52 33.19
C PRO A 142 9.85 -2.03 33.34
N SER A 143 9.36 -2.02 34.58
CA SER A 143 8.02 -1.52 34.92
C SER A 143 8.09 -0.08 35.44
N TYR A 144 6.93 0.53 35.68
CA TYR A 144 6.86 1.83 36.34
C TYR A 144 7.62 1.84 37.67
N ASP A 145 7.54 0.75 38.44
CA ASP A 145 8.13 0.63 39.78
C ASP A 145 9.63 0.30 39.75
N THR A 146 10.16 -0.12 38.60
CA THR A 146 11.61 -0.32 38.40
C THR A 146 12.39 0.96 38.65
N PHE A 147 11.86 2.13 38.29
CA PHE A 147 12.58 3.39 38.42
C PHE A 147 12.15 4.17 39.68
N VAL A 148 13.08 4.37 40.60
CA VAL A 148 12.83 5.07 41.88
C VAL A 148 12.90 6.58 41.68
N PRO A 149 11.83 7.35 41.97
CA PRO A 149 11.84 8.81 41.85
C PRO A 149 12.89 9.45 42.76
N VAL A 150 13.49 10.56 42.32
CA VAL A 150 14.38 11.36 43.15
C VAL A 150 13.55 12.10 44.20
N THR A 151 13.90 11.94 45.48
CA THR A 151 13.36 12.73 46.59
C THR A 151 14.26 13.91 46.92
N GLU A 152 13.71 14.96 47.55
CA GLU A 152 14.44 16.20 47.88
C GLU A 152 15.68 15.92 48.77
N ASP A 153 15.51 15.08 49.79
CA ASP A 153 16.56 14.81 50.79
C ASP A 153 17.16 13.39 50.72
N GLY A 154 16.56 12.47 49.98
CA GLY A 154 16.99 11.06 49.92
C GLY A 154 18.05 10.76 48.86
N ASP A 155 18.88 9.75 49.10
CA ASP A 155 19.93 9.30 48.20
C ASP A 155 19.40 8.88 46.82
N ILE A 156 20.25 8.99 45.79
CA ILE A 156 19.91 8.52 44.45
C ILE A 156 19.95 6.99 44.46
N GLU A 157 18.78 6.37 44.47
CA GLU A 157 18.64 4.92 44.39
C GLU A 157 18.87 4.40 42.96
N LYS A 158 19.43 3.18 42.87
CA LYS A 158 19.54 2.45 41.59
C LYS A 158 18.17 1.86 41.20
N PRO A 159 17.94 1.60 39.91
CA PRO A 159 16.72 0.92 39.48
C PRO A 159 16.56 -0.46 40.14
N LYS A 160 15.31 -0.77 40.51
CA LYS A 160 14.87 -2.04 41.13
C LYS A 160 14.40 -3.00 40.05
N TRP A 161 15.36 -3.63 39.36
CA TRP A 161 15.09 -4.51 38.22
C TRP A 161 14.24 -5.74 38.57
N ASP A 162 14.24 -6.14 39.84
CA ASP A 162 13.39 -7.19 40.41
C ASP A 162 11.88 -6.85 40.37
N LEU A 163 11.53 -5.57 40.29
CA LEU A 163 10.15 -5.08 40.12
C LEU A 163 9.72 -5.02 38.65
N GLY A 164 10.57 -5.48 37.72
CA GLY A 164 10.23 -5.58 36.30
C GLY A 164 9.14 -6.62 36.02
N VAL A 165 8.41 -6.42 34.92
CA VAL A 165 7.40 -7.38 34.43
C VAL A 165 8.12 -8.52 33.72
N LYS A 166 7.75 -9.76 34.02
CA LYS A 166 8.26 -10.94 33.30
C LYS A 166 7.43 -11.17 32.04
N ILE A 167 8.08 -11.16 30.89
CA ILE A 167 7.50 -11.53 29.59
C ILE A 167 8.01 -12.91 29.17
N LYS A 168 7.17 -13.73 28.54
CA LYS A 168 7.63 -15.00 27.96
C LYS A 168 8.60 -14.73 26.82
N ASN A 169 9.61 -15.58 26.68
CA ASN A 169 10.58 -15.42 25.59
C ASN A 169 9.95 -15.67 24.22
N SER A 170 8.89 -16.48 24.11
CA SER A 170 8.09 -16.61 22.88
C SER A 170 7.39 -15.30 22.49
N GLU A 171 6.74 -14.63 23.43
CA GLU A 171 6.10 -13.34 23.20
C GLU A 171 7.12 -12.25 22.85
N PHE A 172 8.25 -12.22 23.57
CA PHE A 172 9.33 -11.30 23.28
C PHE A 172 9.98 -11.58 21.91
N LEU A 173 10.13 -12.85 21.54
CA LEU A 173 10.59 -13.24 20.21
C LEU A 173 9.67 -12.70 19.12
N CYS A 174 8.35 -12.83 19.26
CA CYS A 174 7.39 -12.28 18.30
C CYS A 174 7.53 -10.76 18.16
N LEU A 175 7.62 -10.03 19.28
CA LEU A 175 7.87 -8.58 19.27
C LEU A 175 9.12 -8.21 18.46
N VAL A 176 10.23 -8.90 18.73
CA VAL A 176 11.51 -8.64 18.06
C VAL A 176 11.45 -9.01 16.57
N LEU A 177 10.85 -10.15 16.23
CA LEU A 177 10.68 -10.60 14.85
C LEU A 177 9.77 -9.68 14.04
N MET A 178 8.74 -9.09 14.65
CA MET A 178 7.85 -8.19 13.94
C MET A 178 8.54 -6.88 13.55
N ASP A 179 9.29 -6.26 14.46
CA ASP A 179 10.05 -5.05 14.14
C ASP A 179 11.16 -5.34 13.13
N LEU A 180 11.86 -6.48 13.26
CA LEU A 180 12.85 -6.91 12.27
C LEU A 180 12.21 -7.13 10.89
N SER A 181 11.01 -7.73 10.85
CA SER A 181 10.29 -7.98 9.60
C SER A 181 9.89 -6.68 8.88
N SER A 182 9.52 -5.62 9.62
CA SER A 182 9.27 -4.32 9.02
C SER A 182 10.49 -3.77 8.27
N TYR A 183 11.67 -3.87 8.89
CA TYR A 183 12.92 -3.46 8.26
C TYR A 183 13.32 -4.34 7.08
N LEU A 184 13.23 -5.67 7.21
CA LEU A 184 13.54 -6.59 6.11
C LEU A 184 12.58 -6.42 4.93
N PHE A 185 11.31 -6.15 5.20
CA PHE A 185 10.32 -5.86 4.16
C PHE A 185 10.65 -4.56 3.42
N PHE A 186 11.07 -3.51 4.14
CA PHE A 186 11.57 -2.28 3.53
C PHE A 186 12.83 -2.51 2.68
N ARG A 187 13.68 -3.47 3.07
CA ARG A 187 14.86 -3.92 2.31
C ARG A 187 14.54 -4.90 1.18
N GLU A 188 13.26 -5.16 0.92
CA GLU A 188 12.76 -6.10 -0.10
C GLU A 188 13.18 -7.56 0.13
N ASP A 189 13.57 -7.90 1.36
CA ASP A 189 13.95 -9.26 1.73
C ASP A 189 12.72 -10.08 2.19
N TYR A 190 11.81 -10.30 1.23
CA TYR A 190 10.52 -10.94 1.48
C TYR A 190 10.62 -12.40 1.95
N GLU A 191 11.72 -13.10 1.62
CA GLU A 191 11.92 -14.48 2.03
C GLU A 191 12.16 -14.59 3.54
N PHE A 192 13.05 -13.74 4.08
CA PHE A 192 13.28 -13.70 5.52
C PHE A 192 12.06 -13.16 6.28
N VAL A 193 11.33 -12.18 5.73
CA VAL A 193 10.07 -11.71 6.33
C VAL A 193 9.05 -12.84 6.44
N LYS A 194 8.86 -13.61 5.37
CA LYS A 194 7.96 -14.77 5.38
C LYS A 194 8.37 -15.79 6.45
N ASN A 195 9.65 -16.11 6.53
CA ASN A 195 10.17 -17.06 7.53
C ASN A 195 9.93 -16.55 8.97
N ASN A 196 10.13 -15.26 9.21
CA ASN A 196 9.84 -14.65 10.51
C ASN A 196 8.34 -14.67 10.84
N ALA A 197 7.48 -14.35 9.89
CA ALA A 197 6.04 -14.38 10.08
C ALA A 197 5.51 -15.81 10.34
N GLU A 198 6.05 -16.83 9.65
CA GLU A 198 5.73 -18.24 9.94
C GLU A 198 6.22 -18.68 11.33
N ARG A 199 7.39 -18.20 11.78
CA ARG A 199 7.88 -18.42 13.16
C ARG A 199 6.92 -17.81 14.17
N CYS A 200 6.57 -16.53 14.02
CA CYS A 200 5.61 -15.87 14.91
C CYS A 200 4.25 -16.59 14.92
N LYS A 201 3.77 -17.03 13.76
CA LYS A 201 2.51 -17.78 13.66
C LYS A 201 2.54 -19.05 14.50
N LYS A 202 3.63 -19.84 14.47
CA LYS A 202 3.77 -21.05 15.28
C LYS A 202 3.68 -20.77 16.78
N GLU A 203 4.31 -19.67 17.22
CA GLU A 203 4.33 -19.30 18.65
C GLU A 203 3.02 -18.67 19.12
N ILE A 204 2.33 -17.89 18.27
CA ILE A 204 1.07 -17.18 18.60
C ILE A 204 -0.16 -18.08 18.51
N ILE A 205 -0.13 -19.19 17.77
CA ILE A 205 -1.26 -20.13 17.65
C ILE A 205 -1.77 -20.65 19.02
N ASN A 206 -0.97 -20.53 20.08
CA ASN A 206 -1.33 -20.99 21.42
C ASN A 206 -1.77 -19.89 22.41
N GLU A 207 -1.73 -18.59 22.06
CA GLU A 207 -2.03 -17.51 23.01
C GLU A 207 -2.99 -16.46 22.43
N GLN A 208 -3.88 -15.93 23.28
CA GLN A 208 -4.90 -14.91 22.96
C GLN A 208 -4.32 -13.52 22.60
N SER A 209 -3.07 -13.43 22.13
CA SER A 209 -2.43 -12.15 21.82
C SER A 209 -2.87 -11.65 20.44
N SER A 210 -4.01 -10.96 20.42
CA SER A 210 -4.62 -10.37 19.21
C SER A 210 -3.75 -9.32 18.50
N LYS A 211 -2.77 -8.73 19.19
CA LYS A 211 -2.03 -7.54 18.70
C LYS A 211 -1.24 -7.77 17.41
N PHE A 212 -0.70 -8.97 17.19
CA PHE A 212 0.16 -9.25 16.03
C PHE A 212 -0.51 -10.07 14.92
N HIS A 213 -1.71 -10.58 15.16
CA HIS A 213 -2.33 -11.55 14.27
C HIS A 213 -2.58 -10.99 12.87
N ASP A 214 -3.13 -9.77 12.78
CA ASP A 214 -3.41 -9.14 11.49
C ASP A 214 -2.13 -8.71 10.78
N THR A 215 -1.12 -8.23 11.51
CA THR A 215 0.20 -7.88 10.95
C THR A 215 0.91 -9.09 10.37
N ILE A 216 0.90 -10.23 11.09
CA ILE A 216 1.50 -11.49 10.61
C ILE A 216 0.78 -11.99 9.36
N ARG A 217 -0.55 -11.96 9.36
CA ARG A 217 -1.34 -12.32 8.18
C ARG A 217 -0.99 -11.41 7.00
N GLY A 218 -0.88 -10.11 7.23
CA GLY A 218 -0.47 -9.12 6.22
C GLY A 218 0.88 -9.45 5.61
N TYR A 219 1.91 -9.71 6.42
CA TYR A 219 3.23 -10.11 5.91
C TYR A 219 3.19 -11.45 5.17
N LEU A 220 2.49 -12.47 5.68
CA LEU A 220 2.37 -13.75 4.99
C LEU A 220 1.68 -13.58 3.64
N GLN A 221 0.65 -12.76 3.53
CA GLN A 221 -0.05 -12.49 2.27
C GLN A 221 0.84 -11.67 1.31
N ALA A 222 1.52 -10.64 1.80
CA ALA A 222 2.40 -9.79 1.00
C ALA A 222 3.65 -10.53 0.49
N CYS A 223 4.21 -11.44 1.30
CA CYS A 223 5.41 -12.21 0.96
C CYS A 223 5.09 -13.55 0.28
N GLN A 224 3.83 -13.91 0.08
CA GLN A 224 3.48 -15.03 -0.80
C GLN A 224 3.81 -14.63 -2.25
N ARG A 225 4.77 -15.35 -2.86
CA ARG A 225 4.91 -15.41 -4.32
C ARG A 225 3.54 -15.66 -4.94
N PRO A 226 3.21 -15.08 -6.11
CA PRO A 226 1.85 -15.06 -6.64
C PRO A 226 1.27 -16.46 -6.54
N LEU A 227 0.23 -16.59 -5.71
CA LEU A 227 -0.53 -17.82 -5.61
C LEU A 227 -0.94 -18.23 -7.03
N GLN A 228 -1.02 -19.53 -7.28
CA GLN A 228 -1.61 -20.04 -8.52
C GLN A 228 -2.91 -19.26 -8.79
N SER A 229 -2.95 -18.56 -9.92
CA SER A 229 -3.91 -17.49 -10.23
C SER A 229 -5.38 -17.88 -10.08
N SER A 230 -5.67 -19.19 -10.04
CA SER A 230 -7.00 -19.76 -9.84
C SER A 230 -7.58 -19.60 -8.43
N SER A 231 -6.80 -19.30 -7.38
CA SER A 231 -7.31 -19.12 -6.01
C SER A 231 -7.42 -17.65 -5.57
N LEU A 232 -7.00 -16.71 -6.41
CA LEU A 232 -7.03 -15.28 -6.12
C LEU A 232 -8.41 -14.67 -6.40
N ASN A 233 -8.79 -13.64 -5.65
CA ASN A 233 -9.95 -12.81 -5.99
C ASN A 233 -9.70 -12.05 -7.31
N ILE A 234 -10.73 -11.44 -7.90
CA ILE A 234 -10.60 -10.84 -9.24
C ILE A 234 -9.59 -9.68 -9.24
N ILE A 235 -9.59 -8.85 -8.19
CA ILE A 235 -8.71 -7.68 -8.09
C ILE A 235 -7.23 -8.08 -7.98
N ASP A 236 -6.91 -9.13 -7.23
CA ASP A 236 -5.55 -9.66 -7.13
C ASP A 236 -5.10 -10.26 -8.46
N ARG A 237 -5.97 -11.02 -9.16
CA ARG A 237 -5.66 -11.52 -10.51
C ARG A 237 -5.44 -10.37 -11.49
N PHE A 238 -6.19 -9.29 -11.38
CA PHE A 238 -6.02 -8.10 -12.22
C PHE A 238 -4.64 -7.47 -12.00
N HIS A 239 -4.23 -7.20 -10.76
CA HIS A 239 -2.91 -6.64 -10.48
C HIS A 239 -1.76 -7.57 -10.88
N VAL A 240 -1.93 -8.89 -10.71
CA VAL A 240 -0.97 -9.87 -11.21
C VAL A 240 -0.88 -9.82 -12.73
N SER A 241 -2.02 -9.76 -13.43
CA SER A 241 -2.06 -9.65 -14.89
C SER A 241 -1.34 -8.40 -15.38
N VAL A 242 -1.60 -7.22 -14.78
CA VAL A 242 -0.89 -5.97 -15.12
C VAL A 242 0.63 -6.11 -14.95
N ARG A 243 1.07 -6.74 -13.85
CA ARG A 243 2.50 -6.98 -13.59
C ARG A 243 3.12 -7.96 -14.58
N GLU A 244 2.39 -9.01 -14.93
CA GLU A 244 2.80 -10.09 -15.83
C GLU A 244 2.42 -9.78 -17.29
N HIS A 245 2.67 -8.55 -17.74
CA HIS A 245 2.47 -8.11 -19.13
C HIS A 245 1.06 -8.40 -19.70
N TYR A 246 0.04 -8.13 -18.89
CA TYR A 246 -1.39 -8.19 -19.24
C TYR A 246 -1.90 -9.59 -19.63
N VAL A 247 -1.21 -10.65 -19.23
CA VAL A 247 -1.62 -12.03 -19.52
C VAL A 247 -2.98 -12.32 -18.91
N GLY A 248 -3.95 -12.74 -19.74
CA GLY A 248 -5.31 -13.06 -19.29
C GLY A 248 -6.18 -11.85 -18.94
N ILE A 249 -5.75 -10.61 -19.24
CA ILE A 249 -6.49 -9.41 -18.80
C ILE A 249 -7.94 -9.36 -19.30
N LEU A 250 -8.18 -9.82 -20.54
CA LEU A 250 -9.52 -9.80 -21.13
C LEU A 250 -10.50 -10.70 -20.39
N SER A 251 -10.10 -11.92 -20.00
CA SER A 251 -10.99 -12.83 -19.27
C SER A 251 -11.28 -12.31 -17.86
N ILE A 252 -10.29 -11.68 -17.22
CA ILE A 252 -10.45 -11.03 -15.91
C ILE A 252 -11.50 -9.90 -16.01
N LEU A 253 -11.36 -9.00 -17.00
CA LEU A 253 -12.29 -7.89 -17.20
C LEU A 253 -13.71 -8.35 -17.59
N MET A 254 -13.83 -9.42 -18.39
CA MET A 254 -15.14 -10.02 -18.72
C MET A 254 -15.84 -10.58 -17.48
N GLU A 255 -15.10 -11.29 -16.63
CA GLU A 255 -15.64 -11.82 -15.36
C GLU A 255 -16.01 -10.67 -14.41
N ASP A 256 -15.16 -9.65 -14.32
CA ASP A 256 -15.39 -8.48 -13.49
C ASP A 256 -16.56 -7.61 -13.99
N ASN A 257 -16.83 -7.59 -15.30
CA ASN A 257 -18.05 -7.00 -15.84
C ASN A 257 -19.31 -7.67 -15.25
N LEU A 258 -19.24 -8.87 -14.68
CA LEU A 258 -20.36 -9.42 -13.93
C LEU A 258 -20.25 -9.13 -12.44
N LYS A 259 -19.05 -9.29 -11.85
CA LYS A 259 -18.83 -9.23 -10.39
C LYS A 259 -18.66 -7.83 -9.79
N ARG A 260 -18.13 -6.86 -10.53
CA ARG A 260 -17.87 -5.46 -10.09
C ARG A 260 -16.88 -5.35 -8.91
N GLU A 261 -15.80 -6.13 -8.93
CA GLU A 261 -14.76 -6.11 -7.90
C GLU A 261 -13.65 -5.09 -8.19
N ILE A 262 -13.33 -4.84 -9.47
CA ILE A 262 -12.23 -3.92 -9.85
C ILE A 262 -12.73 -2.46 -9.86
N PRO A 263 -12.08 -1.53 -9.14
CA PRO A 263 -12.37 -0.10 -9.21
C PRO A 263 -12.28 0.47 -10.63
N ILE A 264 -13.18 1.42 -10.96
CA ILE A 264 -13.21 2.07 -12.29
C ILE A 264 -11.89 2.79 -12.59
N TYR A 265 -11.30 3.44 -11.59
CA TYR A 265 -10.03 4.15 -11.73
C TYR A 265 -8.89 3.20 -12.16
N ASP A 266 -8.82 1.99 -11.60
CA ASP A 266 -7.80 1.01 -11.97
C ASP A 266 -7.98 0.54 -13.43
N ARG A 267 -9.23 0.41 -13.88
CA ARG A 267 -9.56 0.10 -15.27
C ARG A 267 -9.19 1.24 -16.24
N GLU A 268 -9.38 2.49 -15.83
CA GLU A 268 -8.94 3.66 -16.61
C GLU A 268 -7.41 3.73 -16.67
N SER A 269 -6.73 3.47 -15.54
CA SER A 269 -5.28 3.40 -15.49
C SER A 269 -4.74 2.30 -16.40
N LEU A 270 -5.40 1.14 -16.48
CA LEU A 270 -5.04 0.05 -17.40
C LEU A 270 -5.07 0.50 -18.86
N GLU A 271 -6.10 1.24 -19.28
CA GLU A 271 -6.19 1.74 -20.66
C GLU A 271 -5.01 2.65 -21.01
N LEU A 272 -4.65 3.54 -20.08
CA LEU A 272 -3.52 4.46 -20.25
C LEU A 272 -2.18 3.71 -20.27
N ASP A 273 -2.01 2.74 -19.37
CA ASP A 273 -0.79 1.93 -19.25
C ASP A 273 -0.55 1.11 -20.53
N ILE A 274 -1.58 0.43 -21.04
CA ILE A 274 -1.46 -0.34 -22.29
C ILE A 274 -1.21 0.59 -23.49
N ALA A 275 -1.89 1.74 -23.57
CA ALA A 275 -1.65 2.70 -24.65
C ALA A 275 -0.20 3.21 -24.65
N ALA A 276 0.35 3.52 -23.47
CA ALA A 276 1.74 3.93 -23.29
C ALA A 276 2.73 2.79 -23.61
N ALA A 277 2.46 1.58 -23.15
CA ALA A 277 3.29 0.40 -23.41
C ALA A 277 3.34 0.03 -24.91
N LEU A 278 2.22 0.17 -25.61
CA LEU A 278 2.16 -0.03 -27.07
C LEU A 278 2.91 1.07 -27.83
N SER A 279 2.77 2.33 -27.40
CA SER A 279 3.38 3.48 -28.07
C SER A 279 4.90 3.54 -27.86
N SER A 280 5.39 3.09 -26.71
CA SER A 280 6.82 2.98 -26.40
C SER A 280 7.49 1.76 -27.04
N GLY A 281 6.72 0.80 -27.56
CA GLY A 281 7.24 -0.45 -28.14
C GLY A 281 7.77 -1.46 -27.11
N VAL A 282 7.60 -1.19 -25.80
CA VAL A 282 7.97 -2.11 -24.71
C VAL A 282 7.10 -3.38 -24.73
N PHE A 283 5.89 -3.27 -25.26
CA PHE A 283 4.92 -4.35 -25.32
C PHE A 283 4.37 -4.49 -26.74
N THR A 284 4.25 -5.74 -27.21
CA THR A 284 3.62 -6.06 -28.49
C THR A 284 2.33 -6.82 -28.23
N ALA A 285 1.25 -6.39 -28.86
CA ALA A 285 -0.05 -7.06 -28.76
C ALA A 285 -0.76 -7.05 -30.11
N THR A 286 -1.85 -7.81 -30.17
CA THR A 286 -2.82 -7.69 -31.26
C THR A 286 -3.32 -6.26 -31.35
N ARG A 287 -3.49 -5.75 -32.58
CA ARG A 287 -3.98 -4.39 -32.86
C ARG A 287 -5.30 -4.07 -32.15
N ASP A 288 -6.10 -5.10 -31.86
CA ASP A 288 -7.42 -4.96 -31.26
C ASP A 288 -7.42 -4.96 -29.72
N LEU A 289 -6.32 -5.30 -29.04
CA LEU A 289 -6.32 -5.53 -27.59
C LEU A 289 -6.78 -4.28 -26.82
N LEU A 290 -6.23 -3.12 -27.16
CA LEU A 290 -6.61 -1.86 -26.52
C LEU A 290 -8.10 -1.55 -26.76
N PHE A 291 -8.58 -1.77 -27.98
CA PHE A 291 -9.98 -1.53 -28.32
C PHE A 291 -10.93 -2.51 -27.59
N GLN A 292 -10.53 -3.77 -27.40
CA GLN A 292 -11.29 -4.75 -26.61
C GLN A 292 -11.43 -4.31 -25.15
N ILE A 293 -10.34 -3.84 -24.54
CA ILE A 293 -10.35 -3.35 -23.14
C ILE A 293 -11.22 -2.10 -23.01
N GLN A 294 -11.04 -1.13 -23.91
CA GLN A 294 -11.83 0.10 -23.97
C GLN A 294 -13.33 -0.19 -24.14
N THR A 295 -13.66 -1.22 -24.93
CA THR A 295 -15.04 -1.66 -25.15
C THR A 295 -15.62 -2.31 -23.89
N LEU A 296 -14.88 -3.22 -23.23
CA LEU A 296 -15.30 -3.82 -21.96
C LEU A 296 -15.54 -2.77 -20.88
N ASN A 297 -14.70 -1.74 -20.81
CA ASN A 297 -14.83 -0.63 -19.88
C ASN A 297 -15.99 0.30 -20.22
N ALA A 298 -16.20 0.63 -21.50
CA ALA A 298 -17.34 1.44 -21.93
C ALA A 298 -18.68 0.75 -21.60
N VAL A 299 -18.79 -0.55 -21.87
CA VAL A 299 -19.97 -1.36 -21.54
C VAL A 299 -20.22 -1.38 -20.03
N LEU A 300 -19.18 -1.62 -19.20
CA LEU A 300 -19.32 -1.54 -17.74
C LEU A 300 -19.82 -0.16 -17.31
N LYS A 301 -19.13 0.92 -17.72
CA LYS A 301 -19.44 2.29 -17.28
C LYS A 301 -20.88 2.66 -17.60
N LYS A 302 -21.35 2.35 -18.82
CA LYS A 302 -22.73 2.59 -19.23
C LYS A 302 -23.72 1.74 -18.42
N ALA A 303 -23.41 0.47 -18.17
CA ALA A 303 -24.27 -0.40 -17.35
C ALA A 303 -24.46 0.11 -15.92
N ILE A 304 -23.43 0.70 -15.30
CA ILE A 304 -23.51 1.25 -13.93
C ILE A 304 -23.93 2.73 -13.88
N GLY A 305 -24.13 3.38 -15.03
CA GLY A 305 -24.53 4.79 -15.11
C GLY A 305 -23.39 5.79 -14.90
N CYS A 306 -22.14 5.38 -15.09
CA CYS A 306 -20.98 6.29 -15.09
C CYS A 306 -20.78 6.94 -16.47
N LEU A 307 -20.18 8.13 -16.46
CA LEU A 307 -19.82 8.85 -17.68
C LEU A 307 -18.65 8.17 -18.41
N CYS A 308 -18.73 8.13 -19.73
CA CYS A 308 -17.60 7.80 -20.59
C CYS A 308 -16.97 9.11 -21.07
N PHE A 309 -15.78 9.44 -20.57
CA PHE A 309 -15.11 10.73 -20.83
C PHE A 309 -14.40 10.84 -22.18
N TYR A 310 -14.41 9.78 -23.00
CA TYR A 310 -13.79 9.77 -24.32
C TYR A 310 -14.80 9.37 -25.40
N ASP A 311 -14.58 9.86 -26.62
CA ASP A 311 -15.39 9.53 -27.79
C ASP A 311 -15.19 8.05 -28.16
N TYR A 312 -16.12 7.21 -27.70
CA TYR A 312 -16.11 5.79 -28.01
C TYR A 312 -16.42 5.54 -29.50
N SER A 313 -17.20 6.42 -30.13
CA SER A 313 -17.63 6.29 -31.52
C SER A 313 -16.46 6.50 -32.47
N GLU A 314 -15.56 7.43 -32.17
CA GLU A 314 -14.29 7.58 -32.91
C GLU A 314 -13.43 6.29 -32.85
N LYS A 315 -13.30 5.69 -31.66
CA LYS A 315 -12.55 4.44 -31.48
C LYS A 315 -13.18 3.28 -32.25
N LEU A 316 -14.51 3.22 -32.24
CA LEU A 316 -15.31 2.23 -32.93
C LEU A 316 -15.17 2.36 -34.45
N ASN A 317 -15.17 3.58 -34.99
CA ASN A 317 -14.97 3.84 -36.42
C ASN A 317 -13.56 3.45 -36.91
N ASN A 318 -12.55 3.59 -36.05
CA ASN A 318 -11.16 3.28 -36.40
C ASN A 318 -10.79 1.78 -36.29
N SER A 319 -11.67 0.94 -35.74
CA SER A 319 -11.42 -0.49 -35.51
C SER A 319 -11.97 -1.36 -36.65
N ARG A 320 -11.19 -2.34 -37.12
CA ARG A 320 -11.59 -3.24 -38.21
C ARG A 320 -12.61 -4.30 -37.80
N ARG A 321 -12.62 -4.68 -36.52
CA ARG A 321 -13.54 -5.69 -35.94
C ARG A 321 -14.48 -5.04 -34.93
N SER A 322 -14.85 -3.80 -35.20
CA SER A 322 -15.55 -2.92 -34.28
C SER A 322 -16.88 -3.49 -33.80
N VAL A 323 -17.75 -3.88 -34.73
CA VAL A 323 -19.07 -4.47 -34.44
C VAL A 323 -18.93 -5.80 -33.70
N GLU A 324 -18.04 -6.67 -34.13
CA GLU A 324 -17.81 -7.98 -33.51
C GLU A 324 -17.35 -7.84 -32.05
N ILE A 325 -16.38 -6.96 -31.79
CA ILE A 325 -15.85 -6.71 -30.44
C ILE A 325 -16.91 -6.06 -29.55
N PHE A 326 -17.70 -5.12 -30.10
CA PHE A 326 -18.80 -4.49 -29.37
C PHE A 326 -19.86 -5.51 -28.94
N VAL A 327 -20.34 -6.34 -29.87
CA VAL A 327 -21.32 -7.40 -29.58
C VAL A 327 -20.76 -8.41 -28.58
N TRP A 328 -19.51 -8.82 -28.73
CA TRP A 328 -18.84 -9.74 -27.82
C TRP A 328 -18.80 -9.23 -26.37
N ALA A 329 -18.46 -7.96 -26.17
CA ALA A 329 -18.40 -7.37 -24.83
C ALA A 329 -19.80 -7.15 -24.23
N LEU A 330 -20.79 -6.87 -25.07
CA LEU A 330 -22.15 -6.54 -24.66
C LEU A 330 -22.99 -7.78 -24.31
N GLN A 331 -22.82 -8.89 -25.04
CA GLN A 331 -23.65 -10.10 -24.93
C GLN A 331 -23.77 -10.66 -23.49
N PRO A 332 -22.68 -10.83 -22.71
CA PRO A 332 -22.77 -11.39 -21.36
C PRO A 332 -23.56 -10.49 -20.40
N MET A 333 -23.45 -9.17 -20.60
CA MET A 333 -24.08 -8.16 -19.75
C MET A 333 -25.58 -8.05 -20.01
N ILE A 334 -26.00 -8.14 -21.28
CA ILE A 334 -27.43 -8.16 -21.65
C ILE A 334 -28.14 -9.44 -21.18
N SER A 335 -27.40 -10.54 -21.10
CA SER A 335 -27.89 -11.84 -20.65
C SER A 335 -28.00 -11.94 -19.13
N ASP A 336 -27.47 -10.97 -18.39
CA ASP A 336 -27.48 -10.96 -16.93
C ASP A 336 -28.84 -10.53 -16.35
N LYS A 337 -29.10 -10.85 -15.09
CA LYS A 337 -30.41 -10.72 -14.43
C LYS A 337 -30.76 -9.30 -14.00
N ARG A 338 -29.97 -8.28 -14.34
CA ARG A 338 -30.13 -6.89 -13.85
C ARG A 338 -30.90 -6.02 -14.85
N PRO A 339 -32.19 -5.73 -14.64
CA PRO A 339 -33.05 -5.10 -15.65
C PRO A 339 -32.69 -3.63 -15.91
N GLU A 340 -32.31 -2.88 -14.87
CA GLU A 340 -31.92 -1.46 -15.02
C GLU A 340 -30.65 -1.30 -15.86
N GLU A 341 -29.68 -2.18 -15.65
CA GLU A 341 -28.44 -2.18 -16.44
C GLU A 341 -28.73 -2.53 -17.89
N LYS A 342 -29.62 -3.49 -18.14
CA LYS A 342 -30.06 -3.84 -19.50
C LYS A 342 -30.71 -2.66 -20.22
N GLU A 343 -31.48 -1.82 -19.50
CA GLU A 343 -32.05 -0.61 -20.09
C GLU A 343 -30.96 0.42 -20.43
N ARG A 344 -30.02 0.67 -19.51
CA ARG A 344 -28.90 1.59 -19.79
C ARG A 344 -28.04 1.11 -20.97
N LEU A 345 -27.82 -0.20 -21.08
CA LEU A 345 -27.09 -0.80 -22.19
C LEU A 345 -27.88 -0.75 -23.51
N ARG A 346 -29.21 -0.88 -23.48
CA ARG A 346 -30.08 -0.65 -24.65
C ARG A 346 -29.94 0.78 -25.16
N ASN A 347 -29.97 1.77 -24.28
CA ASN A 347 -29.74 3.18 -24.65
C ASN A 347 -28.31 3.39 -25.18
N PHE A 348 -27.32 2.69 -24.63
CA PHE A 348 -25.96 2.76 -25.14
C PHE A 348 -25.83 2.21 -26.58
N VAL A 349 -26.55 1.12 -26.91
CA VAL A 349 -26.59 0.63 -28.30
C VAL A 349 -27.20 1.67 -29.25
N ILE A 350 -28.28 2.34 -28.83
CA ILE A 350 -28.90 3.43 -29.60
C ILE A 350 -27.90 4.56 -29.84
N GLU A 351 -27.23 5.03 -28.78
CA GLU A 351 -26.21 6.09 -28.85
C GLU A 351 -25.07 5.73 -29.82
N VAL A 352 -24.60 4.48 -29.80
CA VAL A 352 -23.55 4.00 -30.71
C VAL A 352 -24.04 3.94 -32.16
N ILE A 353 -25.26 3.48 -32.42
CA ILE A 353 -25.85 3.47 -33.77
C ILE A 353 -25.99 4.90 -34.31
N GLU A 354 -26.41 5.84 -33.47
CA GLU A 354 -26.62 7.23 -33.88
C GLU A 354 -25.31 7.98 -34.18
N SER A 355 -24.23 7.65 -33.48
CA SER A 355 -22.95 8.38 -33.55
C SER A 355 -21.83 7.70 -34.37
N SER A 356 -22.02 6.44 -34.81
CA SER A 356 -21.04 5.71 -35.62
C SER A 356 -21.14 6.01 -37.12
N GLU A 357 -20.15 5.58 -37.92
CA GLU A 357 -20.27 5.69 -39.38
C GLU A 357 -21.46 4.89 -39.92
N PRO A 358 -22.16 5.35 -40.97
CA PRO A 358 -23.36 4.69 -41.48
C PRO A 358 -23.17 3.23 -41.88
N SER A 359 -21.99 2.86 -42.38
CA SER A 359 -21.63 1.47 -42.71
C SER A 359 -21.63 0.58 -41.47
N ILE A 360 -21.02 1.07 -40.38
CA ILE A 360 -20.91 0.37 -39.11
C ILE A 360 -22.26 0.31 -38.40
N ALA A 361 -23.02 1.41 -38.41
CA ALA A 361 -24.38 1.45 -37.87
C ALA A 361 -25.28 0.41 -38.57
N GLN A 362 -25.20 0.29 -39.90
CA GLN A 362 -25.95 -0.72 -40.67
C GLN A 362 -25.48 -2.15 -40.39
N GLU A 363 -24.19 -2.38 -40.19
CA GLU A 363 -23.66 -3.69 -39.83
C GLU A 363 -24.13 -4.09 -38.42
N MET A 364 -24.03 -3.17 -37.45
CA MET A 364 -24.49 -3.37 -36.08
C MET A 364 -25.99 -3.67 -36.01
N ALA A 365 -26.80 -2.95 -36.78
CA ALA A 365 -28.25 -3.13 -36.86
C ALA A 365 -28.68 -4.52 -37.37
N LYS A 366 -27.80 -5.25 -38.06
CA LYS A 366 -28.07 -6.60 -38.58
C LYS A 366 -27.69 -7.72 -37.60
N THR A 367 -27.06 -7.39 -36.48
CA THR A 367 -26.63 -8.41 -35.51
C THR A 367 -27.81 -8.95 -34.71
N ASP A 368 -27.83 -10.26 -34.46
CA ASP A 368 -28.90 -10.92 -33.71
C ASP A 368 -29.09 -10.30 -32.32
N LEU A 369 -28.01 -9.88 -31.67
CA LEU A 369 -28.08 -9.21 -30.36
C LEU A 369 -28.89 -7.91 -30.44
N VAL A 370 -28.61 -7.06 -31.42
CA VAL A 370 -29.29 -5.76 -31.57
C VAL A 370 -30.73 -5.94 -32.00
N LEU A 371 -31.01 -6.85 -32.94
CA LEU A 371 -32.36 -7.17 -33.39
C LEU A 371 -33.25 -7.70 -32.25
N ASN A 372 -32.67 -8.43 -31.29
CA ASN A 372 -33.38 -8.91 -30.11
C ASN A 372 -33.50 -7.87 -28.98
N LEU A 373 -32.59 -6.88 -28.96
CA LEU A 373 -32.54 -5.86 -27.90
C LEU A 373 -33.42 -4.64 -28.21
N LEU A 374 -33.50 -4.23 -29.48
CA LEU A 374 -34.23 -3.05 -29.93
C LEU A 374 -35.50 -3.43 -30.68
N THR A 375 -36.54 -2.60 -30.53
CA THR A 375 -37.72 -2.72 -31.39
C THR A 375 -37.43 -2.22 -32.80
N GLN A 376 -38.18 -2.73 -33.79
CA GLN A 376 -38.03 -2.29 -35.18
C GLN A 376 -38.20 -0.76 -35.34
N HIS A 377 -39.11 -0.15 -34.57
CA HIS A 377 -39.30 1.30 -34.57
C HIS A 377 -38.04 2.06 -34.11
N GLN A 378 -37.47 1.67 -32.97
CA GLN A 378 -36.26 2.28 -32.43
C GLN A 378 -35.08 2.17 -33.39
N LEU A 379 -34.93 1.00 -34.04
CA LEU A 379 -33.84 0.78 -34.99
C LEU A 379 -33.95 1.70 -36.22
N VAL A 380 -35.15 1.84 -36.79
CA VAL A 380 -35.38 2.71 -37.96
C VAL A 380 -35.17 4.18 -37.58
N GLU A 381 -35.64 4.59 -36.41
CA GLU A 381 -35.47 5.95 -35.91
C GLU A 381 -34.00 6.31 -35.73
N SER A 382 -33.23 5.48 -35.03
CA SER A 382 -31.80 5.71 -34.79
C SER A 382 -30.97 5.70 -36.07
N LEU A 383 -31.25 4.78 -37.01
CA LEU A 383 -30.60 4.79 -38.34
C LEU A 383 -30.97 6.05 -39.15
N SER A 384 -32.18 6.56 -39.01
CA SER A 384 -32.57 7.81 -39.66
C SER A 384 -31.85 9.03 -39.08
N LEU A 385 -31.63 9.05 -37.76
CA LEU A 385 -30.87 10.10 -37.07
C LEU A 385 -29.40 10.07 -37.47
N ASN A 386 -28.80 8.89 -37.57
CA ASN A 386 -27.43 8.71 -38.04
C ASN A 386 -27.20 9.28 -39.45
N LEU A 387 -28.20 9.18 -40.33
CA LEU A 387 -28.14 9.70 -41.70
C LEU A 387 -28.40 11.21 -41.82
N LYS A 388 -28.89 11.87 -40.76
CA LYS A 388 -29.12 13.32 -40.79
C LYS A 388 -27.80 14.06 -40.70
N THR A 389 -27.32 14.52 -41.85
CA THR A 389 -26.31 15.57 -41.89
C THR A 389 -26.91 16.86 -41.32
N VAL A 390 -26.44 17.29 -40.16
CA VAL A 390 -26.71 18.63 -39.65
C VAL A 390 -25.97 19.61 -40.56
N ILE A 391 -26.67 20.20 -41.51
CA ILE A 391 -26.14 21.33 -42.30
C ILE A 391 -26.08 22.53 -41.37
N LEU A 392 -24.90 22.77 -40.79
CA LEU A 392 -24.65 24.01 -40.05
C LEU A 392 -24.72 25.19 -41.04
N PRO A 393 -25.54 26.22 -40.77
CA PRO A 393 -25.51 27.45 -41.54
C PRO A 393 -24.09 28.00 -41.59
N ALA A 394 -23.63 28.46 -42.77
CA ALA A 394 -22.29 29.00 -42.97
C ALA A 394 -21.90 30.09 -41.95
N ALA A 395 -22.89 30.83 -41.43
CA ALA A 395 -22.73 31.86 -40.41
C ALA A 395 -22.21 31.36 -39.04
N LEU A 396 -22.30 30.05 -38.74
CA LEU A 396 -21.74 29.46 -37.51
C LEU A 396 -20.32 28.91 -37.70
N VAL A 397 -19.80 28.92 -38.94
CA VAL A 397 -18.45 28.41 -39.29
C VAL A 397 -17.44 29.57 -39.42
N ASP A 398 -17.89 30.82 -39.34
CA ASP A 398 -17.00 31.97 -39.30
C ASP A 398 -16.13 31.90 -38.04
N ARG A 399 -14.86 31.58 -38.27
CA ARG A 399 -13.81 31.62 -37.25
C ARG A 399 -13.86 32.99 -36.61
N TYR A 400 -13.89 33.04 -35.27
CA TYR A 400 -13.62 34.25 -34.52
C TYR A 400 -12.41 34.96 -35.15
N ASN A 401 -12.65 36.13 -35.76
CA ASN A 401 -11.60 37.10 -36.01
C ASN A 401 -11.09 37.54 -34.64
N LEU A 402 -10.16 36.78 -34.07
CA LEU A 402 -9.37 37.21 -32.92
C LEU A 402 -8.70 38.52 -33.34
N PRO A 403 -8.82 39.60 -32.54
CA PRO A 403 -8.08 40.81 -32.81
C PRO A 403 -6.59 40.48 -32.80
N ASP A 404 -5.88 40.97 -33.80
CA ASP A 404 -4.44 40.82 -33.91
C ASP A 404 -3.78 41.60 -32.75
N PHE A 405 -3.25 40.86 -31.76
CA PHE A 405 -2.55 41.42 -30.60
C PHE A 405 -1.10 41.84 -30.92
N SER A 406 -0.70 41.88 -32.20
CA SER A 406 0.61 42.41 -32.64
C SER A 406 0.80 43.91 -32.41
N MET A 407 -0.20 44.62 -31.86
CA MET A 407 -0.17 46.06 -31.59
C MET A 407 -0.17 46.43 -30.10
N LEU A 408 0.36 45.55 -29.23
CA LEU A 408 0.72 45.94 -27.86
C LEU A 408 2.25 45.81 -27.70
N ASN A 409 2.93 46.92 -27.98
CA ASN A 409 4.30 47.18 -27.55
C ASN A 409 4.42 47.22 -26.02
#